data_AF-E5D1I8-F1
#
_entry.id   AF-E5D1I8-F1
#
_cell.length_a   1.000
_cell.length_b   1.000
_cell.length_c   1.000
_cell.angle_alpha   90.00
_cell.angle_beta   90.00
_cell.angle_gamma   90.00
#
_symmetry.space_group_name_H-M   'P 1'
#
loop_
_entity.id
_entity.type
_entity.pdbx_description
1 polymer ?
#
loop_
_entity_poly.entity_id
_entity_poly.type
_entity_poly.pdbx_seq_one_letter_code
_entity_poly.pdbx_strand_id
1 'polypeptide(L)' 'YPDSFLFWNIISSLGSLISIMSLILLMFSLWEAFSSKRLLISLFHLNSSLEWKMSYPPLNHNFKEIPSI' A
#
# COMPACT_ATOMS: atom_id res chain seq x y z
N TYR A 1 14.49 -33.71 -8.80
CA TYR A 1 15.28 -32.51 -9.14
C TYR A 1 16.73 -32.92 -9.12
N PRO A 2 17.55 -32.52 -10.11
CA PRO A 2 19.00 -32.71 -10.03
C PRO A 2 19.53 -32.05 -8.76
N ASP A 3 20.47 -32.69 -8.07
CA ASP A 3 21.03 -32.17 -6.82
C ASP A 3 21.67 -30.79 -6.99
N SER A 4 22.08 -30.42 -8.22
CA SER A 4 22.60 -29.08 -8.57
C SER A 4 21.61 -27.94 -8.29
N PHE A 5 20.31 -28.20 -8.20
CA PHE A 5 19.27 -27.20 -7.92
C PHE A 5 18.83 -27.16 -6.47
N LEU A 6 19.32 -28.07 -5.62
CA LEU A 6 18.90 -28.18 -4.23
C LEU A 6 19.17 -26.89 -3.44
N PHE A 7 20.32 -26.27 -3.66
CA PHE A 7 20.68 -24.98 -3.04
C PHE A 7 19.67 -23.86 -3.37
N TRP A 8 19.32 -23.71 -4.65
CA TRP A 8 18.37 -22.70 -5.10
C TRP A 8 16.96 -22.96 -4.58
N ASN A 9 16.56 -24.22 -4.49
CA ASN A 9 15.26 -24.60 -3.94
C ASN A 9 15.14 -24.27 -2.44
N ILE A 10 16.23 -24.42 -1.67
CA ILE A 10 16.26 -24.03 -0.25
C ILE A 10 16.15 -22.52 -0.08
N ILE A 11 16.86 -21.73 -0.90
CA ILE A 11 16.75 -20.27 -0.86
C ILE A 11 15.35 -19.83 -1.26
N SER A 12 14.81 -20.43 -2.33
CA SER A 12 13.46 -20.13 -2.80
C SER A 12 12.39 -20.46 -1.75
N SER A 13 12.53 -21.57 -1.01
CA SER A 13 11.57 -21.94 0.02
C SER A 13 11.64 -20.99 1.23
N LEU A 14 12.83 -20.59 1.67
CA LEU A 14 13.01 -19.55 2.69
C LEU A 14 12.40 -18.22 2.25
N GLY A 15 12.64 -17.80 1.01
CA GLY A 15 12.02 -16.61 0.42
C GLY A 15 10.49 -16.67 0.41
N SER A 16 9.93 -17.84 0.07
CA SER A 16 8.48 -18.04 0.09
C SER A 16 7.88 -17.89 1.50
N LEU A 17 8.54 -18.40 2.54
CA LEU A 17 8.10 -18.24 3.93
C LEU A 17 8.11 -16.77 4.35
N ILE A 18 9.16 -16.02 3.99
CA ILE A 18 9.25 -14.58 4.26
C ILE A 18 8.12 -13.83 3.54
N SER A 19 7.81 -14.18 2.29
CA SER A 19 6.73 -13.56 1.53
C SER A 19 5.34 -13.82 2.11
N ILE A 20 5.10 -15.01 2.67
CA ILE A 20 3.84 -15.33 3.34
C ILE A 20 3.70 -14.50 4.62
N MET A 21 4.77 -14.39 5.41
CA MET A 21 4.77 -13.57 6.62
C MET A 21 4.55 -12.09 6.32
N SER A 22 5.18 -11.54 5.26
CA SER A 22 4.97 -10.15 4.87
C SER A 22 3.54 -9.88 4.40
N LEU A 23 2.91 -10.83 3.72
CA LEU A 23 1.51 -10.73 3.29
C LEU A 23 0.55 -10.72 4.48
N ILE A 24 0.77 -11.56 5.48
CA ILE A 24 -0.03 -11.57 6.72
C ILE A 24 0.09 -10.23 7.45
N LEU A 25 1.30 -9.69 7.57
CA LEU A 25 1.54 -8.38 8.17
C LEU A 25 0.85 -7.25 7.41
N LEU A 26 0.87 -7.30 6.07
CA LEU A 26 0.19 -6.32 5.22
C LEU A 26 -1.33 -6.38 5.39
N MET A 27 -1.91 -7.58 5.47
CA MET A 27 -3.35 -7.72 5.70
C MET A 27 -3.75 -7.21 7.09
N PHE A 28 -2.94 -7.47 8.11
CA PHE A 28 -3.18 -6.97 9.45
C PHE A 28 -3.11 -5.44 9.52
N SER A 29 -2.11 -4.82 8.88
CA SER A 29 -1.97 -3.36 8.89
C SER A 29 -3.12 -2.65 8.15
N LEU A 30 -3.60 -3.22 7.04
CA LEU A 30 -4.79 -2.72 6.34
C LEU A 30 -6.05 -2.81 7.22
N TRP A 31 -6.25 -3.95 7.88
CA TRP A 31 -7.37 -4.14 8.79
C TRP A 31 -7.34 -3.16 9.97
N GLU A 32 -6.18 -3.00 10.61
CA GLU A 32 -5.99 -2.05 11.71
C GLU A 32 -6.26 -0.60 11.25
N ALA A 33 -5.78 -0.21 10.07
CA ALA A 33 -5.98 1.11 9.50
C ALA A 33 -7.48 1.43 9.30
N PHE A 34 -8.25 0.49 8.75
CA PHE A 34 -9.69 0.67 8.55
C PHE A 34 -10.47 0.67 9.87
N SER A 35 -10.08 -0.16 10.84
CA SER A 35 -10.75 -0.22 12.14
C SER A 35 -10.52 1.04 12.99
N SER A 36 -9.31 1.60 12.95
CA SER A 36 -8.91 2.70 13.85
C SER A 36 -9.29 4.10 13.37
N LYS A 37 -9.67 4.28 12.09
CA LYS A 37 -10.14 5.55 11.49
C LYS A 37 -9.36 6.79 11.95
N ARG A 38 -8.03 6.68 11.98
CA ARG A 38 -7.15 7.76 12.46
C ARG A 38 -7.20 8.95 11.51
N LEU A 39 -7.20 10.17 12.06
CA LEU A 39 -7.07 11.39 11.29
C LEU A 39 -5.67 11.47 10.67
N LEU A 40 -5.60 11.94 9.43
CA LEU A 40 -4.33 12.20 8.74
C LEU A 40 -3.61 13.38 9.42
N ILE A 41 -2.41 13.13 9.95
CA ILE A 41 -1.62 14.14 10.68
C ILE A 41 -0.79 14.99 9.71
N SER A 42 -0.18 14.36 8.71
CA SER A 42 0.54 15.04 7.64
C SER A 42 0.69 14.12 6.43
N LEU A 43 0.82 14.70 5.26
CA LEU A 43 1.04 13.99 4.00
C LEU A 43 2.37 14.42 3.42
N PHE A 44 3.28 13.46 3.23
CA PHE A 44 4.57 13.66 2.57
C PHE A 44 4.46 13.33 1.09
N HIS A 45 3.86 14.23 0.31
CA HIS A 45 3.88 14.16 -1.15
C HIS A 45 4.08 15.55 -1.76
N LEU A 46 4.63 15.56 -2.98
CA LEU A 46 4.65 16.74 -3.83
C LEU A 46 3.28 16.88 -4.49
N ASN A 47 2.71 18.09 -4.51
CA ASN A 47 1.42 18.39 -5.15
C ASN A 47 1.55 18.46 -6.67
N SER A 48 2.03 17.38 -7.30
CA SER A 48 2.25 17.29 -8.75
C SER A 48 0.96 17.02 -9.53
N SER A 49 -0.04 16.37 -8.91
CA SER A 49 -1.35 16.13 -9.50
C SER A 49 -2.47 16.81 -8.71
N LEU A 50 -3.61 17.00 -9.36
CA LEU A 50 -4.78 17.66 -8.78
C LEU A 50 -5.42 16.82 -7.66
N GLU A 51 -5.27 15.49 -7.69
CA GLU A 51 -5.82 14.55 -6.71
C GLU A 51 -5.24 14.77 -5.31
N TRP A 52 -3.96 15.09 -5.23
CA TRP A 52 -3.26 15.34 -3.96
C TRP A 52 -3.75 16.61 -3.23
N LYS A 53 -4.43 17.52 -3.93
CA LYS A 53 -5.03 18.75 -3.36
C LYS A 53 -6.44 18.53 -2.79
N MET A 54 -7.04 17.35 -2.98
CA MET A 54 -8.41 17.07 -2.53
C MET A 54 -8.47 16.80 -1.01
N SER A 55 -9.66 16.89 -0.41
CA SER A 55 -9.88 16.45 0.97
C SER A 55 -9.84 14.94 1.10
N TYR A 56 -9.58 14.44 2.30
CA TYR A 56 -9.61 13.02 2.64
C TYR A 56 -10.66 12.76 3.73
N PRO A 57 -11.80 12.13 3.43
CA PRO A 57 -12.23 11.61 2.13
C PRO A 57 -12.62 12.71 1.12
N PRO A 58 -12.58 12.42 -0.19
CA PRO A 58 -13.05 13.36 -1.21
C PRO A 58 -14.58 13.50 -1.14
N LEU A 59 -15.08 14.64 -1.59
CA LEU A 59 -16.51 14.90 -1.73
C LEU A 59 -17.07 14.18 -2.97
N ASN A 60 -18.34 13.76 -2.94
CA ASN A 60 -19.01 13.14 -4.09
C ASN A 60 -18.98 14.03 -5.34
N HIS A 61 -19.15 15.33 -5.15
CA HIS A 61 -18.95 16.35 -6.18
C HIS A 61 -17.82 17.27 -5.76
N ASN A 62 -16.63 16.98 -6.27
CA ASN A 62 -15.40 17.59 -5.79
C ASN A 62 -15.12 18.98 -6.40
N PHE A 63 -15.58 19.21 -7.63
CA PHE A 63 -15.37 20.48 -8.34
C PHE A 63 -16.71 21.19 -8.55
N LYS A 64 -16.79 22.44 -8.12
CA LYS A 64 -17.90 23.33 -8.47
C LYS A 64 -17.73 23.94 -9.86
N GLU A 65 -16.47 24.14 -10.26
CA GLU A 65 -16.06 24.73 -11.53
C GLU A 65 -14.92 23.90 -12.11
N ILE A 66 -14.75 23.94 -13.44
CA ILE A 66 -13.71 23.17 -14.11
C ILE A 66 -12.34 23.71 -13.69
N PRO A 67 -11.45 22.89 -13.10
CA PRO A 67 -10.14 23.34 -12.70
C PRO A 67 -9.31 23.70 -13.95
N SER A 68 -8.81 24.93 -14.00
CA SER A 68 -7.78 25.31 -14.96
C SER A 68 -6.44 24.72 -14.52
N ILE A 69 -5.90 23.81 -15.31
CA ILE A 69 -4.56 23.24 -15.15
C ILE A 69 -3.49 24.29 -15.45
#